data_AF-A0A7X7HY94-F1
#
_entry.id   AF-A0A7X7HY94-F1
#
_cell.length_a   1.000
_cell.length_b   1.000
_cell.length_c   1.000
_cell.angle_alpha   90.00
_cell.angle_beta   90.00
_cell.angle_gamma   90.00
#
_symmetry.space_group_name_H-M   'P 1'
#
loop_
_entity.id
_entity.type
_entity.pdbx_description
1 polymer ?
#
loop_
_entity_poly.entity_id
_entity_poly.type
_entity_poly.pdbx_seq_one_letter_code
_entity_poly.pdbx_strand_id
1 'polypeptide(L)' 'KYGEIPVAFVILNRGQTLTEEDVRDHVKKHLAAYKAPKYVFFVDEYPLTASGKIQKYKLREQSKALVEDRRRGET' A
#
# COMPACT_ATOMS: atom_id res chain seq x y z
N LYS A 1 -6.45 -21.39 4.99
CA LYS A 1 -6.45 -20.23 5.93
C LYS A 1 -5.61 -19.14 5.27
N TYR A 2 -6.22 -18.18 4.58
CA TYR A 2 -5.46 -17.18 3.82
C TYR A 2 -4.67 -16.31 4.80
N GLY A 3 -3.34 -16.31 4.68
CA GLY A 3 -2.45 -15.55 5.54
C GLY A 3 -2.57 -14.04 5.34
N GLU A 4 -1.80 -13.27 6.12
CA GLU A 4 -1.70 -11.81 5.94
C GLU A 4 -1.16 -11.47 4.55
N ILE A 5 -1.75 -10.47 3.90
CA ILE A 5 -1.32 -9.97 2.60
C ILE A 5 -0.52 -8.67 2.81
N PRO A 6 0.73 -8.58 2.35
CA PRO A 6 1.49 -7.34 2.42
C PRO A 6 0.87 -6.26 1.50
N VAL A 7 0.67 -5.07 2.05
CA VAL A 7 0.13 -3.88 1.36
C VAL A 7 1.05 -2.71 1.63
N ALA A 8 1.31 -1.89 0.61
CA ALA A 8 2.07 -0.65 0.75
C ALA A 8 1.17 0.57 0.53
N PHE A 9 1.37 1.60 1.34
CA PHE A 9 0.84 2.94 1.11
C PHE A 9 2.02 3.86 0.81
N VAL A 10 1.92 4.64 -0.26
CA VAL A 10 3.02 5.46 -0.77
C VAL A 10 2.52 6.87 -1.02
N ILE A 11 3.24 7.86 -0.51
CA ILE A 11 3.06 9.26 -0.87
C ILE A 11 4.16 9.60 -1.87
N LEU A 12 3.78 10.13 -3.03
CA LEU A 12 4.74 10.56 -4.05
C LEU A 12 5.30 11.93 -3.70
N ASN A 13 6.60 12.10 -3.94
CA ASN A 13 7.19 13.43 -3.95
C ASN A 13 6.64 14.24 -5.13
N ARG A 14 6.55 15.56 -4.95
CA ARG A 14 5.99 16.46 -5.97
C ARG A 14 6.72 16.30 -7.30
N GLY A 15 5.96 16.10 -8.37
CA GLY A 15 6.47 15.94 -9.74
C GLY A 15 7.16 14.60 -10.01
N GLN A 16 7.08 13.64 -9.08
CA GLN A 16 7.53 12.27 -9.30
C GLN A 16 6.37 11.38 -9.71
N THR A 17 6.69 10.34 -10.48
CA THR A 17 5.75 9.29 -10.89
C THR A 17 6.32 7.95 -10.50
N LEU A 18 5.47 7.05 -10.03
CA LEU A 18 5.85 5.69 -9.70
C LEU A 18 4.67 4.77 -9.98
N THR A 19 4.93 3.58 -10.51
CA THR A 19 3.89 2.56 -10.70
C THR A 19 3.89 1.55 -9.56
N GLU A 20 2.82 0.76 -9.45
CA GLU A 20 2.75 -0.34 -8.48
C GLU A 20 3.81 -1.41 -8.77
N GLU A 21 4.14 -1.64 -10.05
CA GLU A 21 5.20 -2.55 -10.48
C GLU A 21 6.58 -2.05 -10.04
N ASP A 22 6.87 -0.77 -10.19
CA ASP A 22 8.15 -0.19 -9.74
C ASP A 22 8.39 -0.43 -8.24
N VAL A 23 7.35 -0.22 -7.42
CA VAL A 23 7.42 -0.47 -5.96
C VAL A 23 7.67 -1.94 -5.69
N ARG A 24 6.93 -2.84 -6.35
CA ARG A 24 7.05 -4.27 -6.15
C ARG A 24 8.43 -4.79 -6.57
N ASP A 25 8.94 -4.31 -7.70
CA ASP A 25 10.24 -4.70 -8.23
C ASP A 25 11.38 -4.17 -7.38
N HIS A 26 11.25 -2.94 -6.86
CA HIS A 26 12.20 -2.42 -5.88
C HIS A 26 12.27 -3.34 -4.64
N VAL A 27 11.12 -3.73 -4.07
CA VAL A 27 11.10 -4.63 -2.91
C VAL A 27 11.70 -6.00 -3.24
N LYS A 28 11.37 -6.59 -4.40
CA LYS A 28 11.93 -7.88 -4.83
C LYS A 28 13.44 -7.86 -5.08
N LYS A 29 14.00 -6.72 -5.50
CA LYS A 29 15.45 -6.56 -5.70
C LYS A 29 16.23 -6.53 -4.39
N HIS A 30 15.60 -6.06 -3.30
CA HIS A 30 16.26 -5.86 -2.01
C HIS A 30 15.85 -6.85 -0.92
N LEU A 31 14.70 -7.51 -1.07
CA LEU A 31 14.09 -8.40 -0.09
C LEU A 31 13.53 -9.66 -0.76
N ALA A 32 13.26 -10.68 0.06
CA ALA A 32 12.63 -11.91 -0.42
C ALA A 32 11.25 -11.64 -1.06
N ALA A 33 10.97 -12.31 -2.18
CA ALA A 33 9.80 -12.03 -3.02
C ALA A 33 8.44 -12.09 -2.29
N TYR A 34 8.29 -12.94 -1.28
CA TYR A 34 7.06 -13.02 -0.48
C TYR A 34 6.79 -11.77 0.38
N LYS A 35 7.79 -10.89 0.56
CA LYS A 35 7.64 -9.60 1.25
C LYS A 35 7.18 -8.49 0.30
N ALA A 36 7.18 -8.74 -1.00
CA ALA A 36 6.72 -7.75 -1.97
C ALA A 36 5.22 -7.48 -1.78
N PRO A 37 4.79 -6.21 -1.75
CA PRO A 37 3.38 -5.87 -1.56
C PRO A 37 2.55 -6.40 -2.72
N LYS A 38 1.43 -7.04 -2.38
CA LYS A 38 0.44 -7.45 -3.38
C LYS A 38 -0.28 -6.23 -3.96
N TYR A 39 -0.67 -5.30 -3.07
CA TYR A 39 -1.33 -4.06 -3.43
C TYR A 39 -0.49 -2.86 -3.01
N VAL A 40 -0.44 -1.86 -3.87
CA VAL A 40 0.23 -0.58 -3.62
C VAL A 40 -0.80 0.51 -3.83
N PHE A 41 -1.02 1.32 -2.80
CA PHE A 41 -1.95 2.44 -2.84
C PHE A 41 -1.18 3.75 -2.74
N PHE A 42 -1.37 4.61 -3.74
CA PHE A 42 -0.85 5.97 -3.70
C PHE A 42 -1.86 6.85 -2.97
N VAL A 43 -1.39 7.56 -1.95
CA VAL A 43 -2.20 8.44 -1.12
C VAL A 43 -1.54 9.80 -1.01
N ASP A 44 -2.33 10.85 -0.81
CA ASP A 44 -1.82 12.20 -0.61
C ASP A 44 -1.28 12.41 0.81
N GLU A 45 -1.86 11.72 1.79
CA GLU A 45 -1.49 11.82 3.20
C GLU A 45 -1.67 10.50 3.96
N TYR A 46 -0.94 10.37 5.08
CA TYR A 46 -1.15 9.28 6.03
C TYR A 46 -2.13 9.72 7.12
N PRO A 47 -2.96 8.82 7.65
CA PRO A 47 -3.72 9.10 8.86
C PRO A 47 -2.77 9.23 10.04
N LEU A 48 -2.63 10.44 10.58
CA LEU A 48 -1.75 10.73 11.72
C LEU A 48 -2.56 10.98 13.00
N THR A 49 -1.97 10.68 14.16
CA THR A 49 -2.44 11.17 15.45
C THR A 49 -2.20 12.67 15.58
N ALA A 50 -2.79 13.31 16.59
CA ALA A 50 -2.48 14.72 16.94
C ALA A 50 -0.98 14.98 17.20
N SER A 51 -0.22 13.92 17.55
CA SER A 51 1.23 13.94 17.73
C SER A 51 2.04 13.53 16.49
N GLY A 52 1.41 13.37 15.33
CA GLY A 52 2.07 13.06 14.07
C GLY A 52 2.44 11.58 13.86
N LYS A 53 1.96 10.65 14.71
CA LYS A 53 2.25 9.21 14.56
C LYS A 53 1.29 8.56 13.58
N ILE A 54 1.78 7.67 12.71
CA ILE A 54 0.94 6.94 11.76
C ILE A 54 -0.03 6.01 12.48
N GLN A 55 -1.31 6.17 12.19
CA GLN A 55 -2.39 5.32 12.70
C GLN A 55 -2.52 4.06 11.83
N LYS A 56 -1.63 3.08 12.05
CA LYS A 56 -1.57 1.82 11.28
C LYS A 56 -2.91 1.07 11.21
N TYR A 57 -3.74 1.15 12.25
CA TYR A 57 -5.05 0.49 12.25
C TYR A 57 -6.01 1.09 11.21
N LYS A 58 -6.03 2.43 11.06
CA LYS A 58 -6.84 3.09 10.03
C LYS A 58 -6.39 2.70 8.62
N LEU A 59 -5.09 2.63 8.39
CA LEU A 59 -4.54 2.13 7.11
C LEU A 59 -4.97 0.68 6.82
N ARG A 60 -5.04 -0.17 7.86
CA ARG A 60 -5.53 -1.56 7.72
C ARG A 60 -7.04 -1.63 7.44
N GLU A 61 -7.83 -0.70 7.94
CA GLU A 61 -9.26 -0.63 7.62
C GLU A 61 -9.48 -0.09 6.20
N GLN A 62 -8.79 0.99 5.84
CA GLN A 62 -8.80 1.55 4.49
C GLN A 62 -8.36 0.53 3.44
N SER A 63 -7.31 -0.25 3.71
CA SER A 63 -6.83 -1.25 2.75
C SER A 63 -7.86 -2.32 2.45
N LYS A 64 -8.73 -2.69 3.41
CA LYS A 64 -9.82 -3.64 3.15
C LYS A 64 -10.80 -3.08 2.13
N ALA A 65 -11.27 -1.85 2.34
CA ALA A 65 -12.19 -1.20 1.42
C ALA A 65 -11.57 -1.03 0.02
N LEU A 66 -10.34 -0.52 -0.06
CA LEU A 66 -9.62 -0.32 -1.32
C LEU A 66 -9.38 -1.63 -2.10
N VAL A 67 -9.05 -2.71 -1.40
CA VAL A 67 -8.87 -4.03 -2.02
C VAL A 67 -10.21 -4.58 -2.54
N GLU A 68 -11.30 -4.41 -1.79
CA GLU A 68 -12.63 -4.84 -2.24
C GLU A 68 -13.11 -4.03 -3.44
N ASP A 69 -12.89 -2.71 -3.44
CA ASP A 69 -13.25 -1.84 -4.57
C ASP A 69 -12.47 -2.20 -5.83
N ARG A 70 -11.16 -2.48 -5.70
CA ARG A 70 -10.34 -2.94 -6.83
C ARG A 70 -10.85 -4.25 -7.41
N ARG A 71 -11.19 -5.22 -6.56
CA ARG A 71 -11.76 -6.51 -7.00
C ARG A 71 -13.10 -6.36 -7.71
N ARG A 72 -13.92 -5.37 -7.31
CA ARG A 72 -15.22 -5.11 -7.94
C ARG A 72 -15.09 -4.43 -9.30
N GLY A 73 -14.05 -3.63 -9.51
CA GLY A 73 -13.77 -2.96 -10.79
C GLY A 73 -13.07 -3.83 -11.84
N GLU A 74 -12.66 -5.05 -11.48
CA GLU A 74 -12.02 -6.02 -12.38
C GLU A 74 -13.03 -6.96 -13.10
N THR A 75 -14.34 -6.63 -13.09
CA THR A 75 -15.38 -7.31 -13.90
C THR A 75 -15.73 -6.46 -15.12
#